data_AF-A0A6C0I2Z8-F1
#
_entry.id   AF-A0A6C0I2Z8-F1
#
_cell.length_a   1.000
_cell.length_b   1.000
_cell.length_c   1.000
_cell.angle_alpha   90.00
_cell.angle_beta   90.00
_cell.angle_gamma   90.00
#
_symmetry.space_group_name_H-M   'P 1'
#
loop_
_entity.id
_entity.type
_entity.pdbx_description
1 polymer ?
#
loop_
_entity_poly.entity_id
_entity_poly.type
_entity_poly.pdbx_seq_one_letter_code
_entity_poly.pdbx_strand_id
1 'polypeptide(L)'
;MLDSFYSRSKRFMNYVFVKHPEEQKMTYFEHLKHACSYSVQALGCSLVFMVHGFVPCLFETTGSIMIQRLHSKLHGAKQHEDEK
;
A
#
# COMPACT_ATOMS: atom_id res chain seq x y z
N MET A 1 27.80 20.97 -16.60
CA MET A 1 27.68 20.21 -15.31
C MET A 1 26.23 20.18 -14.82
N LEU A 2 25.54 21.32 -14.77
CA LEU A 2 24.12 21.41 -14.39
C LEU A 2 23.16 20.67 -15.36
N ASP A 3 23.44 20.67 -16.66
CA ASP A 3 22.60 19.95 -17.65
C ASP A 3 22.60 18.43 -17.46
N SER A 4 23.73 17.88 -17.00
CA SER A 4 23.86 16.46 -16.69
C SER A 4 23.04 16.07 -15.46
N PHE A 5 23.05 16.91 -14.42
CA PHE A 5 22.20 16.73 -13.24
C PHE A 5 20.71 16.90 -13.57
N TYR A 6 20.35 17.92 -14.35
CA TYR A 6 18.97 18.18 -14.77
C TYR A 6 18.41 17.03 -15.63
N SER A 7 19.21 16.53 -16.58
CA SER A 7 18.84 15.39 -17.42
C SER A 7 18.64 14.10 -16.60
N ARG A 8 19.52 13.86 -15.62
CA ARG A 8 19.41 12.68 -14.74
C ARG A 8 18.19 12.76 -13.82
N SER A 9 17.92 13.94 -13.25
CA SER A 9 16.73 14.20 -12.43
C SER A 9 15.44 14.05 -13.24
N LYS A 10 15.37 14.63 -14.45
CA LYS A 10 14.18 14.52 -15.31
C LYS A 10 13.87 13.08 -15.72
N ARG A 11 14.89 12.27 -16.02
CA ARG A 11 14.72 10.83 -16.31
C ARG A 11 14.22 10.06 -15.10
N PHE A 12 14.77 10.34 -13.92
CA PHE A 12 14.32 9.73 -12.67
C PHE A 12 12.85 10.06 -12.38
N MET A 13 12.46 11.34 -12.47
CA MET A 13 11.08 11.77 -12.25
C MET A 13 10.10 11.12 -13.25
N ASN A 14 10.47 11.04 -14.54
CA ASN A 14 9.64 10.37 -15.53
C ASN A 14 9.49 8.86 -15.23
N TYR A 15 10.57 8.20 -14.80
CA TYR A 15 10.51 6.79 -14.43
C TYR A 15 9.57 6.54 -13.24
N VAL A 16 9.70 7.33 -12.16
CA VAL A 16 8.93 7.14 -10.92
C VAL A 16 7.45 7.53 -11.08
N PHE A 17 7.15 8.62 -11.79
CA PHE A 17 5.79 9.16 -11.86
C PHE A 17 4.99 8.72 -13.08
N VAL A 18 5.66 8.26 -14.16
CA VAL A 18 4.99 7.88 -15.42
C VAL A 18 5.18 6.39 -15.71
N LYS A 19 6.42 5.90 -15.78
CA LYS A 19 6.66 4.47 -16.10
C LYS A 19 6.17 3.51 -15.01
N HIS A 20 6.38 3.84 -13.73
CA HIS A 20 6.00 2.94 -12.65
C HIS A 20 4.48 2.67 -12.57
N PRO A 21 3.58 3.67 -12.67
CA PRO A 21 2.14 3.41 -12.82
C PRO A 21 1.79 2.60 -14.07
N GLU A 22 2.45 2.87 -15.21
CA GLU A 22 2.23 2.14 -16.47
C GLU A 22 2.58 0.65 -16.36
N GLU A 23 3.62 0.28 -15.60
CA GLU A 23 3.98 -1.11 -15.32
C GLU A 23 2.84 -1.87 -14.61
N GLN A 24 2.02 -1.16 -13.84
CA GLN A 24 0.84 -1.68 -13.17
C GLN A 24 -0.45 -1.49 -13.98
N LYS A 25 -0.34 -1.03 -15.23
CA LYS A 25 -1.48 -0.69 -16.12
C LYS A 25 -2.44 0.34 -15.50
N MET A 26 -1.92 1.27 -14.70
CA MET A 26 -2.71 2.32 -14.04
C MET A 26 -2.26 3.70 -14.52
N THR A 27 -3.21 4.63 -14.65
CA THR A 27 -2.86 6.06 -14.73
C THR A 27 -2.30 6.55 -13.39
N TYR A 28 -1.54 7.66 -13.40
CA TYR A 28 -0.97 8.23 -12.17
C TYR A 28 -2.04 8.49 -11.09
N PHE A 29 -3.19 9.05 -11.47
CA PHE A 29 -4.27 9.34 -10.51
C PHE A 29 -4.95 8.07 -9.98
N GLU A 30 -5.09 7.03 -10.80
CA GLU A 30 -5.60 5.73 -10.33
C GLU A 30 -4.63 5.11 -9.34
N HIS A 31 -3.33 5.11 -9.65
CA HIS A 31 -2.30 4.60 -8.77
C HIS A 31 -2.24 5.37 -7.45
N LEU A 32 -2.29 6.71 -7.50
CA LEU A 32 -2.33 7.57 -6.31
C LEU A 32 -3.57 7.28 -5.45
N LYS A 33 -4.76 7.21 -6.05
CA LYS A 33 -6.00 6.89 -5.34
C LYS A 33 -5.95 5.51 -4.70
N HIS A 34 -5.43 4.52 -5.42
CA HIS A 34 -5.29 3.15 -4.92
C HIS A 34 -4.34 3.08 -3.73
N ALA A 35 -3.14 3.68 -3.86
CA ALA A 35 -2.16 3.78 -2.79
C ALA A 35 -2.73 4.50 -1.56
N CYS A 36 -3.35 5.68 -1.73
CA CYS A 36 -3.98 6.41 -0.62
C CYS A 36 -5.08 5.61 0.08
N SER A 37 -5.93 4.91 -0.67
CA SER A 37 -6.99 4.06 -0.11
C SER A 37 -6.43 2.93 0.78
N TYR A 38 -5.32 2.32 0.36
CA TYR A 38 -4.63 1.32 1.18
C TYR A 38 -3.94 1.93 2.39
N SER A 39 -3.31 3.10 2.24
CA SER A 39 -2.69 3.80 3.36
C SER A 39 -3.71 4.10 4.46
N VAL A 40 -4.91 4.57 4.13
CA VAL A 40 -5.96 4.83 5.13
C VAL A 40 -6.38 3.54 5.85
N GLN A 41 -6.56 2.44 5.14
CA GLN A 41 -6.89 1.14 5.75
C GLN A 41 -5.76 0.62 6.66
N ALA A 42 -4.51 0.75 6.22
CA ALA A 42 -3.33 0.36 7.00
C ALA A 42 -3.19 1.19 8.28
N LEU A 43 -3.40 2.52 8.20
CA LEU A 43 -3.39 3.41 9.36
C LEU A 43 -4.51 3.04 10.33
N GLY A 44 -5.73 2.77 9.84
CA GLY A 44 -6.82 2.28 10.68
C GLY A 44 -6.46 0.97 11.39
N CYS A 45 -5.84 0.02 10.69
CA CYS A 45 -5.38 -1.23 11.27
C CYS A 45 -4.30 -1.02 12.35
N SER A 46 -3.35 -0.11 12.08
CA SER A 46 -2.31 0.27 13.04
C SER A 46 -2.89 0.89 14.31
N LEU A 47 -3.90 1.77 14.18
CA LEU A 47 -4.60 2.35 15.34
C LEU A 47 -5.31 1.27 16.16
N VAL A 48 -5.96 0.30 15.51
CA VAL A 48 -6.60 -0.84 16.19
C VAL A 48 -5.58 -1.66 16.98
N PHE A 49 -4.44 -2.02 16.36
CA PHE A 49 -3.38 -2.74 17.06
C PHE A 49 -2.78 -1.92 18.21
N MET A 50 -2.65 -0.61 18.04
CA MET A 50 -2.16 0.27 19.10
C MET A 50 -3.11 0.24 20.30
N VAL A 51 -4.41 0.41 20.07
CA VAL A 51 -5.42 0.36 21.15
C VAL A 51 -5.44 -1.03 21.81
N HIS A 52 -5.41 -2.11 21.03
CA HIS A 52 -5.35 -3.48 21.56
C HIS A 52 -4.08 -3.72 22.38
N GLY A 53 -2.92 -3.20 21.94
CA GLY A 53 -1.66 -3.30 22.69
C GLY A 53 -1.70 -2.61 24.06
N PHE A 54 -2.46 -1.52 24.18
CA PHE A 54 -2.70 -0.85 25.47
C PHE A 54 -3.80 -1.54 26.29
N VAL A 55 -4.84 -2.05 25.64
CA VAL A 55 -6.00 -2.67 26.28
C VAL A 55 -6.30 -4.01 25.57
N PRO A 56 -5.71 -5.13 26.04
CA PRO A 56 -5.76 -6.41 25.32
C PRO A 56 -7.17 -7.00 25.11
N CYS A 57 -8.16 -6.60 25.91
CA CYS A 57 -9.54 -7.08 25.75
C CYS A 57 -10.33 -6.33 24.65
N LEU A 58 -9.79 -5.24 24.10
CA LEU A 58 -10.42 -4.52 23.00
C LEU A 58 -9.87 -5.00 21.65
N PHE A 59 -10.75 -5.20 20.68
CA PHE A 59 -10.37 -5.50 19.29
C PHE A 59 -9.57 -6.80 19.07
N GLU A 60 -9.79 -7.82 19.91
CA GLU A 60 -9.08 -9.12 19.90
C GLU A 60 -8.87 -9.72 18.50
N THR A 61 -9.89 -9.67 17.64
CA THR A 61 -9.81 -10.20 16.27
C THR A 61 -9.87 -9.13 15.19
N THR A 62 -10.21 -7.88 15.56
CA THR A 62 -10.49 -6.82 14.58
C THR A 62 -9.24 -6.41 13.82
N GLY A 63 -8.09 -6.27 14.50
CA GLY A 63 -6.82 -5.95 13.83
C GLY A 63 -6.41 -7.03 12.84
N SER A 64 -6.50 -8.31 13.24
CA SER A 64 -6.20 -9.46 12.40
C SER A 64 -7.11 -9.55 11.17
N ILE A 65 -8.41 -9.33 11.32
CA ILE A 65 -9.35 -9.32 10.19
C ILE A 65 -9.05 -8.15 9.24
N MET A 66 -8.71 -6.98 9.77
CA MET A 66 -8.39 -5.80 8.95
C MET A 66 -7.13 -6.02 8.12
N ILE A 67 -6.05 -6.54 8.71
CA ILE A 67 -4.81 -6.77 7.98
C ILE A 67 -4.96 -7.89 6.94
N GLN A 68 -5.69 -8.97 7.26
CA GLN A 68 -6.00 -10.03 6.30
C GLN A 68 -6.80 -9.50 5.11
N ARG A 69 -7.84 -8.71 5.35
CA ARG A 69 -8.62 -8.08 4.28
C ARG A 69 -7.77 -7.14 3.42
N LEU A 70 -6.88 -6.36 4.06
CA LEU A 70 -5.96 -5.47 3.34
C LEU A 70 -5.00 -6.27 2.46
N HIS A 71 -4.43 -7.35 3.00
CA HIS A 71 -3.54 -8.26 2.30
C HIS A 71 -4.22 -8.93 1.10
N SER A 72 -5.44 -9.46 1.27
CA SER A 72 -6.21 -10.06 0.17
C SER A 72 -6.54 -9.05 -0.95
N LYS A 73 -6.77 -7.78 -0.61
CA LYS A 73 -6.98 -6.74 -1.63
C LYS A 73 -5.70 -6.42 -2.38
N LEU A 74 -4.55 -6.44 -1.71
CA LEU A 74 -3.25 -6.12 -2.30
C LEU A 74 -2.77 -7.17 -3.30
N HIS A 75 -3.01 -8.45 -3.02
CA HIS A 75 -2.54 -9.57 -3.84
C HIS A 75 -3.62 -10.19 -4.75
N GLY A 76 -4.84 -9.65 -4.73
CA GLY A 76 -6.02 -10.34 -5.26
C GLY A 76 -6.33 -11.58 -4.42
N ALA A 77 -7.56 -12.11 -4.50
CA ALA A 77 -8.04 -13.21 -3.66
C ALA A 77 -7.38 -14.58 -3.96
N LYS A 78 -6.05 -14.67 -4.00
CA LYS A 78 -5.28 -15.88 -4.32
C LYS A 78 -4.20 -16.17 -3.28
N GLN A 79 -4.53 -16.17 -1.99
CA GLN A 79 -3.67 -16.77 -0.96
C GLN A 79 -4.55 -17.37 0.14
N HIS A 80 -5.12 -18.54 -0.14
CA HIS A 80 -5.79 -19.40 0.85
C HIS A 80 -5.79 -20.88 0.40
N GLU A 81 -4.76 -21.34 -0.32
CA GLU A 81 -4.64 -22.76 -0.72
C GLU A 81 -3.49 -23.52 -0.05
N ASP A 82 -2.55 -22.87 0.65
CA ASP A 82 -1.37 -23.56 1.19
C ASP A 82 -1.32 -23.50 2.73
N GLU A 83 -2.25 -24.20 3.38
CA GLU A 83 -2.00 -24.79 4.71
C GLU A 83 -3.02 -25.90 4.99
N LYS A 84 -2.69 -27.13 4.58
CA LYS A 84 -3.27 -28.34 5.15
C LYS A 84 -2.22 -29.44 5.21
#